data_AF-A0A919YXP5-F1
#
_entry.id   AF-A0A919YXP5-F1
#
_cell.length_a   1.000
_cell.length_b   1.000
_cell.length_c   1.000
_cell.angle_alpha   90.00
_cell.angle_beta   90.00
_cell.angle_gamma   90.00
#
_symmetry.space_group_name_H-M   'P 1'
#
loop_
_entity.id
_entity.type
_entity.pdbx_description
1 polymer ?
#
loop_
_entity_poly.entity_id
_entity_poly.type
_entity_poly.pdbx_seq_one_letter_code
_entity_poly.pdbx_strand_id
1 'polypeptide(L)'
;MRGGYRERGEGRQRTESREGQEYRADRHGRHGSRHGMHGAQTFRRGRILAFLEHLQARRTILARQLGESEYEAIKPVLTGELKALDHVIEDYIRLFDLQEVDTQPENGDTSDVREGK
;
A
#
# COMPACT_ATOMS: atom_id res chain seq x y z
N MET A 1 60.51 -6.85 -16.27
CA MET A 1 61.17 -5.61 -16.74
C MET A 1 61.07 -5.53 -18.26
N ARG A 2 60.79 -4.33 -18.80
CA ARG A 2 60.62 -3.92 -20.23
C ARG A 2 59.38 -4.50 -20.94
N GLY A 3 58.37 -3.75 -21.39
CA GLY A 3 58.24 -2.32 -21.67
C GLY A 3 58.32 -2.06 -23.18
N GLY A 4 57.25 -1.49 -23.77
CA GLY A 4 57.33 -0.90 -25.12
C GLY A 4 56.00 -0.82 -25.87
N TYR A 5 55.20 0.22 -25.61
CA TYR A 5 54.24 0.76 -26.57
C TYR A 5 54.97 1.47 -27.71
N ARG A 6 54.48 1.38 -28.95
CA ARG A 6 54.63 2.43 -29.97
C ARG A 6 53.54 2.33 -31.04
N GLU A 7 52.89 3.48 -31.22
CA GLU A 7 51.85 3.84 -32.17
C GLU A 7 52.34 3.86 -33.62
N ARG A 8 51.37 3.90 -34.57
CA ARG A 8 51.24 4.89 -35.68
C ARG A 8 50.07 4.46 -36.57
N GLY A 9 48.93 5.17 -36.60
CA GLY A 9 48.62 6.27 -37.54
C GLY A 9 48.02 5.67 -38.84
N GLU A 10 46.98 6.13 -39.52
CA GLU A 10 46.29 7.41 -39.74
C GLU A 10 44.92 7.01 -40.38
N GLY A 11 43.75 7.61 -40.12
CA GLY A 11 43.31 8.91 -40.61
C GLY A 11 42.12 8.78 -41.60
N ARG A 12 41.10 9.67 -41.45
CA ARG A 12 40.15 10.15 -42.49
C ARG A 12 39.02 9.16 -42.86
N GLN A 13 37.74 9.51 -43.06
CA GLN A 13 37.03 10.76 -43.34
C GLN A 13 35.51 10.54 -43.15
N ARG A 14 34.79 11.65 -42.90
CA ARG A 14 33.33 11.84 -43.02
C ARG A 14 32.73 11.19 -44.28
N THR A 15 31.52 10.66 -44.15
CA THR A 15 30.46 10.84 -45.15
C THR A 15 29.16 11.17 -44.43
N GLU A 16 28.69 12.40 -44.65
CA GLU A 16 27.36 12.89 -44.30
C GLU A 16 26.31 12.38 -45.32
N SER A 17 25.07 12.28 -44.82
CA SER A 17 23.79 12.41 -45.54
C SER A 17 23.24 11.23 -46.33
N ARG A 18 22.12 10.68 -45.84
CA ARG A 18 20.90 10.53 -46.64
C ARG A 18 19.64 10.54 -45.77
N GLU A 19 18.84 11.55 -46.02
CA GLU A 19 17.52 11.82 -45.48
C GLU A 19 16.49 10.75 -45.90
N GLY A 20 15.43 10.62 -45.10
CA GLY A 20 14.12 10.18 -45.58
C GLY A 20 13.67 8.81 -45.10
N GLN A 21 12.95 8.79 -43.97
CA GLN A 21 11.70 8.01 -43.82
C GLN A 21 11.01 8.38 -42.50
N GLU A 22 10.23 9.46 -42.56
CA GLU A 22 9.04 9.61 -41.73
C GLU A 22 7.98 8.57 -42.17
N TYR A 23 6.85 8.54 -41.44
CA TYR A 23 5.64 7.71 -41.62
C TYR A 23 5.64 6.33 -40.94
N ARG A 24 5.35 6.32 -39.63
CA ARG A 24 4.06 5.84 -39.10
C ARG A 24 3.89 6.23 -37.63
N ALA A 25 3.39 7.45 -37.44
CA ALA A 25 2.43 7.70 -36.37
C ALA A 25 1.14 6.90 -36.67
N ASP A 26 0.34 6.72 -35.62
CA ASP A 26 -0.95 6.03 -35.59
C ASP A 26 -0.89 4.49 -35.46
N ARG A 27 -1.11 4.01 -34.23
CA ARG A 27 -2.47 3.58 -33.85
C ARG A 27 -2.57 3.13 -32.38
N HIS A 28 -3.43 3.84 -31.65
CA HIS A 28 -4.21 3.39 -30.49
C HIS A 28 -3.38 3.00 -29.24
N GLY A 29 -3.31 3.83 -28.20
CA GLY A 29 -4.49 4.30 -27.48
C GLY A 29 -4.69 3.46 -26.23
N ARG A 30 -3.93 3.78 -25.17
CA ARG A 30 -4.43 3.92 -23.80
C ARG A 30 -5.54 2.93 -23.40
N HIS A 31 -5.28 1.62 -23.41
CA HIS A 31 -6.18 0.67 -22.75
C HIS A 31 -5.73 0.51 -21.30
N GLY A 32 -6.51 1.09 -20.40
CA GLY A 32 -6.13 1.38 -19.03
C GLY A 32 -5.79 0.17 -18.17
N SER A 33 -4.61 0.24 -17.55
CA SER A 33 -4.22 -0.53 -16.36
C SER A 33 -5.05 -0.17 -15.11
N ARG A 34 -6.38 -0.07 -15.24
CA ARG A 34 -7.27 0.23 -14.10
C ARG A 34 -7.52 -0.97 -13.18
N HIS A 35 -7.13 -2.18 -13.57
CA HIS A 35 -7.35 -3.40 -12.78
C HIS A 35 -6.27 -3.69 -11.73
N GLY A 36 -5.10 -3.04 -11.77
CA GLY A 36 -4.01 -3.25 -10.80
C GLY A 36 -4.00 -2.29 -9.61
N MET A 37 -4.67 -1.13 -9.74
CA MET A 37 -4.62 -0.06 -8.75
C MET A 37 -5.46 -0.39 -7.51
N HIS A 38 -6.67 -0.94 -7.72
CA HIS A 38 -7.62 -1.23 -6.65
C HIS A 38 -7.20 -2.44 -5.80
N GLY A 39 -6.60 -3.49 -6.40
CA GLY A 39 -6.18 -4.69 -5.66
C GLY A 39 -5.03 -4.44 -4.67
N ALA A 40 -4.08 -3.58 -5.03
CA ALA A 40 -3.00 -3.19 -4.12
C ALA A 40 -3.51 -2.34 -2.95
N GLN A 41 -4.53 -1.50 -3.18
CA GLN A 41 -5.12 -0.66 -2.14
C GLN A 41 -5.99 -1.49 -1.16
N THR A 42 -6.75 -2.46 -1.64
CA THR A 42 -7.55 -3.36 -0.78
C THR A 42 -6.67 -4.28 0.06
N PHE A 43 -5.56 -4.78 -0.48
CA PHE A 43 -4.59 -5.55 0.31
C PHE A 43 -3.98 -4.71 1.44
N ARG A 44 -3.59 -3.46 1.15
CA ARG A 44 -3.05 -2.54 2.17
C ARG A 44 -4.08 -2.25 3.25
N ARG A 45 -5.33 -1.91 2.89
CA ARG A 45 -6.42 -1.70 3.87
C ARG A 45 -6.66 -2.96 4.71
N GLY A 46 -6.71 -4.13 4.07
CA GLY A 46 -6.89 -5.40 4.77
C GLY A 46 -5.78 -5.68 5.79
N ARG A 47 -4.52 -5.40 5.44
CA ARG A 47 -3.38 -5.53 6.37
C ARG A 47 -3.46 -4.53 7.52
N ILE A 48 -3.87 -3.30 7.24
CA ILE A 48 -4.02 -2.26 8.26
C ILE A 48 -5.08 -2.67 9.29
N LEU A 49 -6.23 -3.15 8.84
CA LEU A 49 -7.32 -3.62 9.69
C LEU A 49 -6.94 -4.87 10.50
N ALA A 50 -6.31 -5.85 9.86
CA ALA A 50 -5.85 -7.06 10.55
C ALA A 50 -4.84 -6.76 11.65
N PHE A 51 -3.98 -5.74 11.44
CA PHE A 51 -3.05 -5.31 12.47
C PHE A 51 -3.77 -4.56 13.61
N LEU A 52 -4.77 -3.73 13.30
CA LEU A 52 -5.61 -3.10 14.33
C LEU A 52 -6.33 -4.14 15.19
N GLU A 53 -6.92 -5.17 14.57
CA GLU A 53 -7.54 -6.31 15.27
C GLU A 53 -6.54 -7.00 16.20
N HIS A 54 -5.31 -7.22 15.74
CA HIS A 54 -4.25 -7.78 16.57
C HIS A 54 -3.94 -6.92 17.80
N LEU A 55 -3.87 -5.59 17.67
CA LEU A 55 -3.67 -4.68 18.79
C LEU A 55 -4.84 -4.73 19.78
N GLN A 56 -6.08 -4.75 19.29
CA GLN A 56 -7.28 -4.86 20.11
C GLN A 56 -7.35 -6.20 20.87
N ALA A 57 -6.94 -7.31 20.25
CA ALA A 57 -6.84 -8.60 20.93
C ALA A 57 -5.82 -8.54 22.09
N ARG A 58 -4.63 -7.97 21.86
CA ARG A 58 -3.62 -7.80 22.91
C ARG A 58 -4.11 -6.93 24.06
N ARG A 59 -4.79 -5.81 23.75
CA ARG A 59 -5.42 -4.93 24.73
C ARG A 59 -6.40 -5.69 25.62
N THR A 60 -7.24 -6.52 25.01
CA THR A 60 -8.23 -7.34 25.72
C THR A 60 -7.57 -8.34 26.66
N ILE A 61 -6.47 -8.97 26.25
CA ILE A 61 -5.71 -9.89 27.09
C ILE A 61 -5.13 -9.15 28.31
N LEU A 62 -4.46 -8.01 28.11
CA LEU A 62 -3.90 -7.21 29.21
C LEU A 62 -4.98 -6.72 30.18
N ALA A 63 -6.12 -6.26 29.65
CA ALA A 63 -7.25 -5.83 30.47
C ALA A 63 -7.82 -6.98 31.33
N ARG A 64 -7.87 -8.20 30.77
CA ARG A 64 -8.28 -9.39 31.52
C ARG A 64 -7.27 -9.72 32.63
N GLN A 65 -5.97 -9.73 32.32
CA GLN A 65 -4.91 -10.03 33.30
C GLN A 65 -4.93 -9.06 34.49
N LEU A 66 -5.28 -7.78 34.28
CA LEU A 66 -5.43 -6.81 35.36
C LEU A 66 -6.53 -7.19 36.37
N GLY A 67 -7.52 -7.99 35.97
CA GLY A 67 -8.58 -8.48 36.84
C GLY A 67 -8.22 -9.75 37.61
N GLU A 68 -7.12 -10.42 37.28
CA GLU A 68 -6.74 -11.71 37.85
C GLU A 68 -5.71 -11.51 38.99
N SER A 69 -5.94 -12.18 40.14
CA SER A 69 -5.11 -12.01 41.34
C SER A 69 -3.68 -12.55 41.18
N GLU A 70 -3.47 -13.47 40.25
CA GLU A 70 -2.15 -14.01 39.91
C GLU A 70 -1.18 -12.94 39.39
N TYR A 71 -1.69 -11.81 38.89
CA TYR A 71 -0.88 -10.71 38.36
C TYR A 71 -0.73 -9.52 39.33
N GLU A 72 -1.18 -9.62 40.59
CA GLU A 72 -1.15 -8.49 41.55
C GLU A 72 0.24 -7.83 41.65
N ALA A 73 1.29 -8.65 41.72
CA ALA A 73 2.66 -8.19 41.85
C ALA A 73 3.16 -7.38 40.64
N ILE A 74 2.55 -7.56 39.47
CA ILE A 74 2.94 -6.90 38.22
C ILE A 74 1.88 -5.94 37.67
N LYS A 75 0.78 -5.70 38.39
CA LYS A 75 -0.30 -4.78 37.97
C LYS A 75 0.20 -3.40 37.52
N PRO A 76 1.18 -2.75 38.17
CA PRO A 76 1.69 -1.46 37.70
C PRO A 76 2.30 -1.53 36.30
N VAL A 77 3.00 -2.63 35.99
CA VAL A 77 3.60 -2.87 34.68
C VAL A 77 2.50 -3.11 33.64
N LEU A 78 1.54 -4.01 33.92
CA LEU A 78 0.42 -4.29 33.01
C LEU A 78 -0.44 -3.05 32.74
N THR A 79 -0.65 -2.21 33.76
CA THR A 79 -1.37 -0.94 33.60
C THR A 79 -0.61 0.01 32.68
N GLY A 80 0.72 0.09 32.81
CA GLY A 80 1.57 0.89 31.93
C GLY A 80 1.54 0.38 30.50
N GLU A 81 1.65 -0.93 30.29
CA GLU A 81 1.60 -1.55 28.97
C GLU A 81 0.23 -1.34 28.30
N LEU A 82 -0.87 -1.52 29.04
CA LEU A 82 -2.22 -1.30 28.54
C LEU A 82 -2.40 0.16 28.07
N LYS A 83 -1.96 1.14 28.86
CA LYS A 83 -2.02 2.55 28.48
C LYS A 83 -1.16 2.86 27.25
N ALA A 84 0.03 2.28 27.16
CA ALA A 84 0.88 2.45 25.99
C ALA A 84 0.22 1.87 24.73
N LEU A 85 -0.40 0.70 24.85
CA LEU A 85 -1.13 0.06 23.75
C LEU A 85 -2.37 0.85 23.34
N ASP A 86 -3.10 1.42 24.29
CA ASP A 86 -4.23 2.32 24.03
C ASP A 86 -3.79 3.54 23.19
N HIS A 87 -2.70 4.21 23.57
CA HIS A 87 -2.15 5.33 22.79
C HIS A 87 -1.72 4.90 21.38
N VAL A 88 -1.06 3.75 21.25
CA VAL A 88 -0.64 3.22 19.93
C VAL A 88 -1.86 2.92 19.05
N ILE A 89 -2.94 2.36 19.61
CA ILE A 89 -4.19 2.10 18.88
C ILE A 89 -4.80 3.42 18.38
N GLU A 90 -4.89 4.42 19.25
CA GLU A 90 -5.43 5.74 18.90
C GLU A 90 -4.60 6.45 17.82
N ASP A 91 -3.26 6.41 17.95
CA ASP A 91 -2.35 6.96 16.94
C ASP A 91 -2.46 6.21 15.62
N TYR A 92 -2.60 4.88 15.66
CA TYR A 92 -2.74 4.05 14.48
C TYR A 92 -4.05 4.34 13.73
N ILE A 93 -5.16 4.47 14.45
CA ILE A 93 -6.46 4.86 13.87
C ILE A 93 -6.37 6.23 13.20
N ARG A 94 -5.75 7.21 13.87
CA ARG A 94 -5.57 8.57 13.32
C ARG A 94 -4.63 8.57 12.11
N LEU A 95 -3.52 7.83 12.17
CA LEU A 95 -2.52 7.76 11.11
C LEU A 95 -3.09 7.20 9.80
N PHE A 96 -3.99 6.23 9.90
CA PHE A 96 -4.59 5.56 8.75
C PHE A 96 -6.02 6.00 8.45
N ASP A 97 -6.52 7.04 9.14
CA ASP A 97 -7.88 7.57 9.02
C ASP A 97 -8.94 6.46 9.06
N LEU A 98 -8.83 5.57 10.05
CA LEU A 98 -9.69 4.39 10.19
C LEU A 98 -11.04 4.70 10.83
N GLN A 99 -11.39 5.99 10.99
CA GLN A 99 -12.73 6.40 11.38
C GLN A 99 -13.72 5.77 10.37
N GLU A 100 -14.79 5.16 10.83
CA GLU A 100 -15.73 4.37 10.02
C GLU A 100 -16.28 5.15 8.81
N VAL A 101 -15.59 5.12 7.66
CA VAL A 101 -16.13 5.53 6.36
C VAL A 101 -16.98 4.40 5.74
N ASP A 102 -17.50 3.49 6.56
CA ASP A 102 -18.41 2.41 6.16
C ASP A 102 -19.88 2.75 6.52
N THR A 103 -20.32 3.97 6.21
CA THR A 103 -21.75 4.33 6.10
C THR A 103 -22.05 5.10 4.80
N GLN A 104 -21.53 4.65 3.67
CA GLN A 104 -22.27 4.78 2.42
C GLN A 104 -22.36 3.41 1.75
N PRO A 105 -23.48 2.69 1.91
CA PRO A 105 -23.93 1.88 0.79
C PRO A 105 -24.14 2.87 -0.36
N GLU A 106 -23.31 2.78 -1.38
CA GLU A 106 -23.60 3.36 -2.68
C GLU A 106 -24.91 2.76 -3.18
N ASN A 107 -26.00 3.46 -2.84
CA ASN A 107 -27.36 3.19 -3.29
C ASN A 107 -27.39 3.29 -4.81
N GLY A 108 -27.20 2.16 -5.47
CA GLY A 108 -27.61 1.94 -6.86
C GLY A 108 -29.12 1.76 -6.92
N ASP A 109 -29.86 2.86 -6.83
CA ASP A 109 -31.18 3.05 -7.44
C ASP A 109 -31.08 2.62 -8.92
N THR A 110 -31.94 1.80 -9.54
CA THR A 110 -33.38 1.97 -9.76
C THR A 110 -34.02 0.67 -10.29
N SER A 111 -35.18 0.32 -9.73
CA SER A 111 -36.37 -0.33 -10.33
C SER A 111 -36.25 -1.15 -11.65
N ASP A 112 -36.58 -2.45 -11.59
CA ASP A 112 -37.34 -3.14 -12.65
C ASP A 112 -38.31 -4.14 -12.02
N VAL A 113 -39.44 -3.63 -11.51
CA VAL A 113 -40.62 -4.45 -11.24
C VAL A 113 -41.33 -4.64 -12.58
N ARG A 114 -41.07 -5.76 -13.25
CA ARG A 114 -41.93 -6.24 -14.35
C ARG A 114 -42.98 -7.17 -13.79
N GLU A 115 -44.09 -6.57 -13.41
CA GLU A 115 -45.39 -7.22 -13.34
C GLU A 115 -45.87 -7.47 -14.78
N GLY A 116 -46.25 -8.71 -15.11
CA GLY A 116 -46.54 -9.09 -16.49
C GLY A 116 -47.31 -10.40 -16.64
N LYS A 117 -48.64 -10.28 -16.40
CA LYS A 117 -49.77 -11.07 -16.94
C LYS A 117 -49.87 -12.57 -16.68
#